data_AF-A0A857N4Y3-F1
#
_entry.id   AF-A0A857N4Y3-F1
#
_cell.length_a   1.000
_cell.length_b   1.000
_cell.length_c   1.000
_cell.angle_alpha   90.00
_cell.angle_beta   90.00
_cell.angle_gamma   90.00
#
_symmetry.space_group_name_H-M   'P 1'
#
loop_
_entity.id
_entity.type
_entity.pdbx_description
1 polymer ?
#
loop_
_entity_poly.entity_id
_entity_poly.type
_entity_poly.pdbx_seq_one_letter_code
_entity_poly.pdbx_strand_id
1 'polypeptide(L)'
;MKGDLSILRLCNASSPVSLEAVNSVLIYRHMQHRETKTKSFKCFLLCLYVEYDWMDREGSFKLNNIKSSLQSTIVEDHHVKVLIYKCTAIELIDPCDRAFHFTECFWSQDDEEKDSKANITEKKTKDELSGFYHT
;
A
#
# COMPACT_ATOMS: atom_id res chain seq x y z
N MET A 1 0.27 -19.81 12.08
CA MET A 1 0.03 -18.65 11.20
C MET A 1 -1.19 -18.97 10.34
N LYS A 2 -2.19 -18.09 10.27
CA LYS A 2 -3.27 -18.23 9.28
C LYS A 2 -2.67 -17.94 7.91
N GLY A 3 -2.98 -18.74 6.88
CA GLY A 3 -2.53 -18.45 5.52
C GLY A 3 -3.35 -17.32 4.88
N ASP A 4 -2.79 -16.58 3.94
CA ASP A 4 -3.40 -15.39 3.33
C ASP A 4 -4.83 -15.65 2.81
N LEU A 5 -5.04 -16.81 2.16
CA LEU A 5 -6.36 -17.21 1.67
C LEU A 5 -7.41 -17.34 2.78
N SER A 6 -7.00 -17.79 3.97
CA SER A 6 -7.91 -17.91 5.12
C SER A 6 -8.26 -16.55 5.72
N ILE A 7 -7.32 -15.60 5.72
CA ILE A 7 -7.54 -14.21 6.16
C ILE A 7 -8.48 -13.50 5.19
N LEU A 8 -8.24 -13.63 3.88
CA LEU A 8 -9.13 -13.07 2.84
C LEU A 8 -10.56 -13.58 2.99
N ARG A 9 -10.75 -14.89 3.19
CA ARG A 9 -12.07 -15.49 3.40
C ARG A 9 -12.75 -14.98 4.67
N LEU A 10 -12.00 -14.86 5.76
CA LEU A 10 -12.49 -14.33 7.04
C LEU A 10 -12.99 -12.89 6.90
N CYS A 11 -12.18 -12.02 6.27
CA CYS A 11 -12.54 -10.63 6.09
C CYS A 11 -13.70 -10.44 5.12
N ASN A 12 -13.76 -11.24 4.05
CA ASN A 12 -14.88 -11.22 3.12
C ASN A 12 -16.20 -11.68 3.76
N ALA A 13 -16.15 -12.62 4.72
CA ALA A 13 -17.34 -13.04 5.46
C ALA A 13 -17.92 -11.92 6.35
N SER A 14 -17.05 -11.04 6.87
CA SER A 14 -17.46 -9.92 7.74
C SER A 14 -17.82 -8.66 6.96
N SER A 15 -17.17 -8.43 5.83
CA SER A 15 -17.37 -7.28 4.96
C SER A 15 -17.27 -7.75 3.51
N PRO A 16 -18.39 -8.20 2.92
CA PRO A 16 -18.39 -8.78 1.58
C PRO A 16 -17.90 -7.79 0.52
N VAL A 17 -16.99 -8.27 -0.32
CA VAL A 17 -16.40 -7.52 -1.44
C VAL A 17 -16.43 -8.35 -2.71
N SER A 18 -16.48 -7.68 -3.86
CA SER A 18 -16.37 -8.35 -5.15
C SER A 18 -14.92 -8.78 -5.41
N LEU A 19 -14.75 -9.88 -6.14
CA LEU A 19 -13.42 -10.31 -6.60
C LEU A 19 -12.76 -9.22 -7.46
N GLU A 20 -13.56 -8.47 -8.22
CA GLU A 20 -13.11 -7.33 -9.00
C GLU A 20 -12.46 -6.24 -8.13
N ALA A 21 -13.09 -5.88 -6.99
CA ALA A 21 -12.54 -4.89 -6.06
C ALA A 21 -11.22 -5.38 -5.45
N VAL A 22 -11.16 -6.66 -5.06
CA VAL A 22 -9.95 -7.28 -4.49
C VAL A 22 -8.81 -7.29 -5.51
N ASN A 23 -9.09 -7.70 -6.76
CA ASN A 23 -8.08 -7.73 -7.82
C ASN A 23 -7.60 -6.33 -8.18
N SER A 24 -8.53 -5.37 -8.27
CA SER A 24 -8.21 -3.95 -8.53
C SER A 24 -7.12 -3.45 -7.59
N VAL A 25 -7.20 -3.78 -6.30
CA VAL A 25 -6.28 -3.25 -5.29
C VAL A 25 -5.06 -4.13 -5.07
N LEU A 26 -5.23 -5.45 -4.90
CA LEU A 26 -4.12 -6.34 -4.54
C LEU A 26 -3.22 -6.69 -5.72
N ILE A 27 -3.77 -6.69 -6.94
CA ILE A 27 -3.02 -7.05 -8.16
C ILE A 27 -2.66 -5.79 -8.94
N TYR A 28 -3.64 -4.93 -9.21
CA TYR A 28 -3.46 -3.77 -10.07
C TYR A 28 -3.15 -2.47 -9.33
N ARG A 29 -3.17 -2.46 -7.99
CA ARG A 29 -2.91 -1.29 -7.13
C ARG A 29 -3.80 -0.08 -7.43
N HIS A 30 -4.97 -0.32 -8.01
CA HIS A 30 -5.88 0.70 -8.47
C HIS A 30 -7.01 0.93 -7.46
N MET A 31 -7.00 2.11 -6.83
CA MET A 31 -7.95 2.50 -5.79
C MET A 31 -9.14 3.33 -6.30
N GLN A 32 -9.20 3.68 -7.59
CA GLN A 32 -10.30 4.51 -8.15
C GLN A 32 -11.48 3.70 -8.70
N HIS A 33 -11.42 2.37 -8.64
CA HIS A 33 -12.55 1.52 -9.03
C HIS A 33 -13.77 1.79 -8.15
N ARG A 34 -14.99 1.84 -8.73
CA ARG A 34 -16.20 2.21 -7.97
C ARG A 34 -16.44 1.30 -6.75
N GLU A 35 -16.20 0.01 -6.91
CA GLU A 35 -16.38 -0.99 -5.85
C GLU A 35 -15.45 -0.77 -4.65
N THR A 36 -14.29 -0.12 -4.82
CA THR A 36 -13.34 0.13 -3.71
C THR A 36 -13.81 1.29 -2.82
N LYS A 37 -14.68 2.18 -3.33
CA LYS A 37 -15.19 3.31 -2.55
C LYS A 37 -16.34 2.92 -1.61
N THR A 38 -16.83 1.68 -1.70
CA THR A 38 -17.93 1.17 -0.85
C THR A 38 -17.48 1.01 0.60
N LYS A 39 -18.40 1.22 1.56
CA LYS A 39 -18.10 1.02 2.99
C LYS A 39 -17.59 -0.41 3.27
N SER A 40 -18.18 -1.40 2.62
CA SER A 40 -17.77 -2.80 2.77
C SER A 40 -16.31 -3.01 2.38
N PHE A 41 -15.85 -2.43 1.25
CA PHE A 41 -14.46 -2.56 0.84
C PHE A 41 -13.48 -1.88 1.81
N LYS A 42 -13.84 -0.67 2.27
CA LYS A 42 -13.04 0.04 3.27
C LYS A 42 -12.89 -0.78 4.57
N CYS A 43 -13.98 -1.38 5.05
CA CYS A 43 -13.94 -2.21 6.24
C CYS A 43 -13.29 -3.59 6.01
N PHE A 44 -13.34 -4.11 4.79
CA PHE A 44 -12.57 -5.26 4.40
C PHE A 44 -11.06 -5.00 4.54
N LEU A 45 -10.57 -3.83 4.10
CA LEU A 45 -9.17 -3.43 4.30
C LEU A 45 -8.81 -3.31 5.78
N LEU A 46 -9.67 -2.70 6.60
CA LEU A 46 -9.46 -2.66 8.06
C LEU A 46 -9.31 -4.07 8.64
N CYS A 47 -10.18 -5.00 8.26
CA CYS A 47 -10.08 -6.38 8.72
C CYS A 47 -8.74 -7.02 8.33
N LEU A 48 -8.26 -6.82 7.09
CA LEU A 48 -6.95 -7.32 6.68
C LEU A 48 -5.85 -6.75 7.58
N TYR A 49 -5.84 -5.44 7.80
CA TYR A 49 -4.82 -4.81 8.63
C TYR A 49 -4.89 -5.21 10.10
N VAL A 50 -6.06 -5.55 10.63
CA VAL A 50 -6.19 -6.13 11.97
C VAL A 50 -5.62 -7.55 12.01
N GLU A 51 -5.93 -8.40 11.04
CA GLU A 51 -5.45 -9.79 11.01
C GLU A 51 -3.94 -9.89 10.73
N TYR A 52 -3.36 -8.91 10.03
CA TYR A 52 -1.90 -8.77 9.85
C TYR A 52 -1.21 -8.00 10.97
N ASP A 53 -1.95 -7.56 11.99
CA ASP A 53 -1.45 -6.83 13.15
C ASP A 53 -0.82 -5.46 12.80
N TRP A 54 -1.31 -4.82 11.75
CA TRP A 54 -0.92 -3.47 11.31
C TRP A 54 -1.80 -2.38 11.91
N MET A 55 -3.06 -2.71 12.22
CA MET A 55 -4.01 -1.81 12.87
C MET A 55 -4.72 -2.54 14.03
N ASP A 56 -5.24 -1.79 15.00
CA ASP A 56 -6.29 -2.28 15.90
C ASP A 56 -7.69 -2.06 15.29
N ARG A 57 -8.75 -2.49 16.00
CA ARG A 57 -10.13 -2.40 15.51
C ARG A 57 -10.65 -0.95 15.50
N GLU A 58 -10.02 -0.09 16.30
CA GLU A 58 -10.30 1.33 16.49
C GLU A 58 -9.58 2.19 15.43
N GLY A 59 -8.71 1.60 14.62
CA GLY A 59 -8.05 2.25 13.49
C GLY A 59 -6.63 2.78 13.80
N SER A 60 -6.08 2.51 14.98
CA SER A 60 -4.72 2.93 15.35
C SER A 60 -3.68 2.06 14.65
N PHE A 61 -2.65 2.69 14.08
CA PHE A 61 -1.58 1.99 13.39
C PHE A 61 -0.52 1.46 14.36
N LYS A 62 -0.08 0.22 14.14
CA LYS A 62 1.05 -0.43 14.83
C LYS A 62 2.32 -0.28 14.00
N LEU A 63 2.91 0.91 14.02
CA LEU A 63 4.01 1.29 13.10
C LEU A 63 5.18 0.31 13.10
N ASN A 64 5.55 -0.24 14.27
CA ASN A 64 6.63 -1.24 14.37
C ASN A 64 6.30 -2.53 13.61
N ASN A 65 5.05 -2.99 13.68
CA ASN A 65 4.62 -4.20 12.99
C ASN A 65 4.58 -4.00 11.48
N ILE A 66 4.03 -2.87 11.03
CA ILE A 66 4.03 -2.49 9.61
C ILE A 66 5.47 -2.47 9.09
N LYS A 67 6.38 -1.84 9.83
CA LYS A 67 7.80 -1.77 9.48
C LYS A 67 8.42 -3.17 9.37
N SER A 68 8.22 -4.02 10.38
CA SER A 68 8.76 -5.39 10.37
C SER A 68 8.21 -6.22 9.22
N SER A 69 6.92 -6.10 8.89
CA SER A 69 6.33 -6.78 7.74
C SER A 69 6.91 -6.29 6.41
N LEU A 70 7.07 -4.97 6.23
CA LEU A 70 7.60 -4.39 4.99
C LEU A 70 9.10 -4.62 4.81
N GLN A 71 9.90 -4.64 5.89
CA GLN A 71 11.33 -4.95 5.81
C GLN A 71 11.60 -6.43 5.44
N SER A 72 10.64 -7.33 5.68
CA SER A 72 10.74 -8.72 5.22
C SER A 72 10.61 -8.84 3.69
N THR A 73 10.10 -7.80 3.03
CA THR A 73 10.14 -7.59 1.59
C THR A 73 11.31 -6.66 1.25
N ILE A 74 11.95 -6.79 0.08
CA ILE A 74 13.24 -6.18 -0.31
C ILE A 74 13.14 -4.64 -0.51
N VAL A 75 12.57 -3.92 0.45
CA VAL A 75 12.39 -2.46 0.44
C VAL A 75 13.44 -1.85 1.36
N GLU A 76 14.13 -0.81 0.87
CA GLU A 76 15.16 -0.11 1.65
C GLU A 76 14.55 0.53 2.93
N ASP A 77 15.22 0.36 4.08
CA ASP A 77 14.70 0.76 5.41
C ASP A 77 14.29 2.24 5.50
N HIS A 78 15.00 3.12 4.77
CA HIS A 78 14.68 4.55 4.74
C HIS A 78 13.34 4.82 4.03
N HIS A 79 13.06 4.12 2.93
CA HIS A 79 11.80 4.27 2.20
C HIS A 79 10.61 3.74 2.99
N VAL A 80 10.77 2.58 3.64
CA VAL A 80 9.74 2.03 4.53
C VAL A 80 9.36 3.03 5.62
N LYS A 81 10.35 3.69 6.24
CA LYS A 81 10.10 4.72 7.29
C LYS A 81 9.35 5.93 6.76
N VAL A 82 9.76 6.47 5.61
CA VAL A 82 9.10 7.66 5.01
C VAL A 82 7.66 7.33 4.62
N LEU A 83 7.43 6.17 4.00
CA LEU A 83 6.12 5.72 3.59
C LEU A 83 5.19 5.54 4.80
N ILE A 84 5.65 4.82 5.84
CA ILE A 84 4.87 4.63 7.06
C ILE A 84 4.52 5.96 7.71
N TYR A 85 5.50 6.86 7.85
CA TYR A 85 5.27 8.16 8.48
C TYR A 85 4.23 8.99 7.72
N LYS A 86 4.37 9.10 6.39
CA LYS A 86 3.45 9.88 5.57
C LYS A 86 2.03 9.30 5.55
N CYS A 87 1.91 7.99 5.37
CA CYS A 87 0.61 7.36 5.13
C CYS A 87 -0.17 7.04 6.42
N THR A 88 0.43 7.20 7.60
CA THR A 88 -0.26 6.98 8.88
C THR A 88 -0.61 8.27 9.62
N ALA A 89 -0.10 9.42 9.16
CA ALA A 89 -0.41 10.75 9.68
C ALA A 89 -1.80 11.24 9.21
N ILE A 90 -2.86 10.56 9.65
CA ILE A 90 -4.24 10.77 9.20
C ILE A 90 -5.15 11.09 10.38
N GLU A 91 -5.91 12.19 10.30
CA GLU A 91 -6.91 12.62 11.28
C GLU A 91 -8.35 12.21 10.90
N LEU A 92 -8.54 10.94 10.52
CA LEU A 92 -9.87 10.41 10.23
C LEU A 92 -10.46 9.69 11.43
N ILE A 93 -11.76 9.86 11.65
CA ILE A 93 -12.48 9.29 12.79
C ILE A 93 -12.93 7.85 12.49
N ASP A 94 -13.37 7.56 11.26
CA ASP A 94 -13.84 6.22 10.89
C ASP A 94 -12.67 5.25 10.62
N PRO A 95 -12.59 4.10 11.33
CA PRO A 95 -11.48 3.16 11.17
C PRO A 95 -11.38 2.54 9.78
N CYS A 96 -12.50 2.34 9.08
CA CYS A 96 -12.52 1.79 7.74
C CYS A 96 -12.00 2.82 6.73
N ASP A 97 -12.41 4.09 6.86
CA ASP A 97 -11.86 5.19 6.06
C ASP A 97 -10.35 5.35 6.29
N ARG A 98 -9.87 5.25 7.54
CA ARG A 98 -8.42 5.28 7.84
C ARG A 98 -7.66 4.18 7.11
N ALA A 99 -8.15 2.94 7.16
CA ALA A 99 -7.55 1.81 6.46
C ALA A 99 -7.50 2.07 4.95
N PHE A 100 -8.60 2.55 4.36
CA PHE A 100 -8.68 2.87 2.94
C PHE A 100 -7.67 3.96 2.52
N HIS A 101 -7.59 5.05 3.29
CA HIS A 101 -6.67 6.15 3.01
C HIS A 101 -5.21 5.74 3.15
N PHE A 102 -4.89 4.89 4.12
CA PHE A 102 -3.55 4.30 4.22
C PHE A 102 -3.20 3.51 2.96
N THR A 103 -4.09 2.65 2.46
CA THR A 103 -3.87 1.88 1.22
C THR A 103 -3.68 2.80 0.00
N GLU A 104 -4.49 3.85 -0.12
CA GLU A 104 -4.40 4.81 -1.23
C GLU A 104 -3.07 5.57 -1.23
N CYS A 105 -2.64 6.06 -0.06
CA CYS A 105 -1.34 6.69 0.11
C CYS A 105 -0.17 5.72 -0.14
N PHE A 106 -0.28 4.49 0.36
CA PHE A 106 0.76 3.48 0.19
C PHE A 106 1.05 3.24 -1.30
N TRP A 107 0.01 3.00 -2.10
CA TRP A 107 0.19 2.74 -3.53
C TRP A 107 0.66 3.96 -4.32
N SER A 108 0.25 5.18 -3.96
CA SER A 108 0.71 6.38 -4.67
C SER A 108 2.20 6.64 -4.48
N GLN A 109 2.75 6.39 -3.29
CA GLN A 109 4.18 6.56 -3.03
C GLN A 109 5.04 5.50 -3.75
N ASP A 110 4.53 4.27 -3.83
CA ASP A 110 5.17 3.17 -4.58
C ASP A 110 5.30 3.49 -6.08
N ASP A 111 4.33 4.18 -6.66
CA ASP A 111 4.34 4.54 -8.08
C ASP A 111 5.21 5.78 -8.37
N GLU A 112 5.18 6.80 -7.50
CA GLU A 112 6.09 7.96 -7.57
C GLU A 112 7.57 7.54 -7.54
N GLU A 113 7.90 6.50 -6.77
CA GLU A 113 9.26 5.99 -6.67
C GLU A 113 9.74 5.28 -7.95
N LYS A 114 8.86 4.51 -8.59
CA LYS A 114 9.18 3.83 -9.87
C LYS A 114 9.40 4.83 -10.98
N ASP A 115 8.56 5.86 -11.06
CA ASP A 115 8.69 6.93 -12.04
C ASP A 115 9.97 7.74 -11.82
N SER A 116 10.33 8.01 -10.56
CA SER A 116 11.57 8.69 -10.22
C SER A 116 12.81 7.88 -10.62
N LYS A 117 12.82 6.56 -10.39
CA LYS A 117 13.91 5.66 -10.77
C LYS A 117 14.02 5.49 -12.30
N ALA A 118 12.90 5.44 -13.01
CA ALA A 118 12.88 5.41 -14.47
C ALA A 118 13.48 6.69 -15.08
N ASN A 119 13.06 7.86 -14.57
CA ASN A 119 13.56 9.17 -15.02
C ASN A 119 15.07 9.36 -14.74
N ILE A 120 15.58 8.87 -13.61
CA ILE A 120 17.02 8.90 -13.30
C ILE A 120 17.81 7.98 -14.25
N THR A 121 17.28 6.80 -14.58
CA THR A 121 17.93 5.85 -15.49
C THR A 121 17.99 6.39 -16.92
N GLU A 122 16.91 7.02 -17.40
CA GLU A 122 16.91 7.69 -18.71
C GLU A 122 17.88 8.87 -18.77
N LYS A 123 17.98 9.67 -17.71
CA LYS A 123 18.92 10.78 -17.64
C LYS A 123 20.37 10.30 -17.65
N LYS A 124 20.69 9.26 -16.87
CA LYS A 124 22.03 8.66 -16.82
C LYS A 124 22.44 8.04 -18.17
N THR A 125 21.51 7.39 -18.87
CA THR A 125 21.76 6.82 -20.20
C THR A 125 22.04 7.92 -21.25
N LYS A 126 21.33 9.05 -21.18
CA LYS A 126 21.57 10.20 -22.06
C LYS A 126 22.90 10.90 -21.76
N ASP A 127 23.26 11.03 -20.49
CA ASP A 127 24.53 11.64 -20.07
C ASP A 127 25.74 10.76 -20.51
N GLU A 128 25.63 9.43 -20.40
CA GLU A 128 26.65 8.48 -20.88
C GLU A 128 26.80 8.47 -22.42
N LEU A 129 25.70 8.60 -23.17
CA LEU A 129 25.73 8.74 -24.64
C LEU A 129 26.31 10.09 -25.08
N SER A 130 26.09 11.17 -24.32
CA SER A 130 26.65 12.49 -24.63
C SER A 130 28.17 12.58 -24.40
N GLY A 131 28.71 11.76 -23.48
CA GLY A 131 30.15 11.65 -23.22
C GLY A 131 30.94 10.93 -24.32
N PHE A 132 30.27 10.20 -25.22
CA PHE A 132 30.91 9.48 -26.33
C PHE A 132 31.08 10.32 -27.62
N TYR A 133 30.45 11.50 -27.71
CA TYR A 133 30.54 12.38 -28.89
C TYR A 133 31.52 13.56 -28.71
N HIS A 134 32.28 13.60 -27.62
CA HIS A 134 33.25 14.66 -27.32
C HIS A 134 34.65 14.12 -26.97
N THR A 135 35.19 13.23 -27.80
CA THR A 135 36.63 12.94 -27.89
C THR A 135 37.05 12.79 -29.34
#